data_AF-A0A0A2VFF7-F1
#
_entry.id   AF-A0A0A2VFF7-F1
#
_cell.length_a   1.000
_cell.length_b   1.000
_cell.length_c   1.000
_cell.angle_alpha   90.00
_cell.angle_beta   90.00
_cell.angle_gamma   90.00
#
_symmetry.space_group_name_H-M   'P 1'
#
loop_
_entity.id
_entity.type
_entity.pdbx_description
1 polymer ?
#
loop_
_entity_poly.entity_id
_entity_poly.type
_entity_poly.pdbx_seq_one_letter_code
_entity_poly.pdbx_strand_id
1 'polypeptide(L)'
;MDFRLEQLNSGPDGAHILASWIGMLFSLSIDVDSMPAHSAHDTPSQRMCRLVQCLQAPDITDDEYDAVSQDLFQRIIRAGDQLLREIVIHYRTRPVSPRLDDHLFLPIPLLCMVDSDSDDSDDSDDSDDSDDSDSIHSDDRGGSAGQLGFASRLSKYFPQEVKHAHPGADILPFDIDPDLPDYHVDQVHVLETLVHDSLVDHVACRVLVDGEQLFCKAERGGVAFGDSVAAAAAAAAAAAAAAAAAAAAAAAAAAQRRLRVPSLRGVLRHPTEGHVIGFLRDWVPGASLNSYEMAELPAELRGEWDAKVARTLAELHRLGVYWGAAENESVIIDPHGEPWLVDFGAKVNLGLKREEGDREEGDWLDYDSIYHYLEVRDEAAVSDGGSEEGDFEIDVVLGERLRLWNLHTWK
;
A
#
# COMPACT_ATOMS: atom_id res chain seq x y z
N MET A 1 -7.50 -2.69 10.52
CA MET A 1 -8.24 -3.18 9.35
C MET A 1 -8.40 -1.96 8.47
N ASP A 2 -7.63 -1.89 7.39
CA ASP A 2 -7.54 -0.69 6.56
C ASP A 2 -8.77 -0.66 5.66
N PHE A 3 -9.78 0.10 6.07
CA PHE A 3 -10.91 0.49 5.24
C PHE A 3 -10.85 1.99 5.03
N ARG A 4 -11.30 2.46 3.86
CA ARG A 4 -11.48 3.89 3.60
C ARG A 4 -12.79 4.14 2.90
N LEU A 5 -13.48 5.21 3.30
CA LEU A 5 -14.63 5.73 2.59
C LEU A 5 -14.12 6.77 1.60
N GLU A 6 -14.07 6.41 0.32
CA GLU A 6 -13.47 7.24 -0.74
C GLU A 6 -14.45 8.33 -1.20
N GLN A 7 -15.74 7.99 -1.29
CA GLN A 7 -16.78 8.92 -1.68
C GLN A 7 -18.12 8.57 -1.05
N LEU A 8 -18.83 9.59 -0.56
CA LEU A 8 -20.17 9.47 0.00
C LEU A 8 -21.09 10.47 -0.72
N ASN A 9 -22.26 9.99 -1.17
CA ASN A 9 -23.34 10.83 -1.70
C ASN A 9 -24.67 10.34 -1.12
N SER A 10 -25.52 11.21 -0.61
CA SER A 10 -26.84 10.81 -0.10
C SER A 10 -27.92 11.86 -0.34
N GLY A 11 -29.16 11.44 -0.16
CA GLY A 11 -30.33 12.32 -0.10
C GLY A 11 -31.52 11.60 0.53
N PRO A 12 -32.75 12.13 0.37
CA PRO A 12 -33.90 11.70 1.17
C PRO A 12 -34.40 10.28 0.88
N ASP A 13 -34.03 9.69 -0.25
CA ASP A 13 -34.50 8.38 -0.74
C ASP A 13 -33.35 7.40 -1.05
N GLY A 14 -32.16 7.66 -0.50
CA GLY A 14 -31.04 6.73 -0.64
C GLY A 14 -29.66 7.35 -0.53
N ALA A 15 -28.66 6.53 -0.80
CA ALA A 15 -27.26 6.88 -0.77
C ALA A 15 -26.42 6.05 -1.75
N HIS A 16 -25.21 6.53 -1.99
CA HIS A 16 -24.15 5.83 -2.69
C HIS A 16 -22.84 5.98 -1.91
N ILE A 17 -22.11 4.88 -1.80
CA ILE A 17 -20.83 4.80 -1.10
C ILE A 17 -19.81 4.19 -2.06
N LEU A 18 -18.67 4.84 -2.24
CA LEU A 18 -17.46 4.22 -2.78
C LEU A 18 -16.52 3.94 -1.60
N ALA A 19 -16.15 2.68 -1.41
CA ALA A 19 -15.31 2.25 -0.30
C ALA A 19 -14.19 1.34 -0.76
N SER A 20 -13.05 1.42 -0.07
CA SER A 20 -11.93 0.50 -0.23
C SER A 20 -11.78 -0.38 1.02
N TRP A 21 -11.50 -1.67 0.83
CA TRP A 21 -11.24 -2.62 1.90
C TRP A 21 -10.25 -3.69 1.44
N ILE A 22 -9.15 -3.86 2.18
CA ILE A 22 -8.04 -4.75 1.79
C ILE A 22 -7.57 -4.35 0.36
N GLY A 23 -7.58 -3.04 0.06
CA GLY A 23 -7.26 -2.42 -1.24
C GLY A 23 -8.17 -2.79 -2.43
N MET A 24 -9.21 -3.59 -2.21
CA MET A 24 -10.32 -3.73 -3.16
C MET A 24 -11.23 -2.51 -3.07
N LEU A 25 -11.50 -1.87 -4.20
CA LEU A 25 -12.50 -0.81 -4.31
C LEU A 25 -13.85 -1.42 -4.69
N PHE A 26 -14.95 -1.02 -4.04
CA PHE A 26 -16.30 -1.43 -4.40
C PHE A 26 -17.29 -0.26 -4.21
N SER A 27 -18.35 -0.28 -5.00
CA SER A 27 -19.44 0.69 -4.94
C SER A 27 -20.66 0.05 -4.28
N LEU A 28 -21.32 0.78 -3.40
CA LEU A 28 -22.54 0.34 -2.72
C LEU A 28 -23.66 1.36 -2.95
N SER A 29 -24.74 0.89 -3.55
CA SER A 29 -25.99 1.61 -3.75
C SER A 29 -26.97 1.25 -2.64
N ILE A 30 -27.58 2.26 -2.03
CA ILE A 30 -28.61 2.09 -1.00
C ILE A 30 -29.83 2.85 -1.49
N ASP A 31 -30.92 2.14 -1.77
CA ASP A 31 -32.19 2.74 -2.15
C ASP A 31 -33.16 2.62 -0.96
N VAL A 32 -33.91 3.69 -0.69
CA VAL A 32 -34.86 3.74 0.43
C VAL A 32 -36.19 4.32 -0.04
N ASP A 33 -37.26 3.53 0.05
CA ASP A 33 -38.59 3.94 -0.42
C ASP A 33 -39.17 5.12 0.38
N SER A 34 -38.89 5.18 1.68
CA SER A 34 -39.22 6.32 2.54
C SER A 34 -38.31 6.39 3.76
N MET A 35 -37.95 7.61 4.17
CA MET A 35 -37.16 7.88 5.37
C MET A 35 -38.04 8.52 6.45
N PRO A 36 -38.61 7.74 7.38
CA PRO A 36 -39.33 8.31 8.51
C PRO A 36 -38.38 9.13 9.40
N ALA A 37 -38.88 10.19 10.03
CA ALA A 37 -38.06 11.11 10.82
C ALA A 37 -37.39 10.40 12.01
N HIS A 38 -38.11 9.51 12.69
CA HIS A 38 -37.59 8.65 13.76
C HIS A 38 -38.39 7.36 13.79
N SER A 39 -37.72 6.20 13.67
CA SER A 39 -38.35 4.89 13.81
C SER A 39 -37.42 3.97 14.59
N ALA A 40 -37.96 3.31 15.63
CA ALA A 40 -37.27 2.22 16.32
C ALA A 40 -37.11 0.98 15.42
N HIS A 41 -37.82 0.95 14.28
CA HIS A 41 -37.92 -0.17 13.35
C HIS A 41 -37.34 0.18 11.98
N ASP A 42 -36.26 0.96 11.93
CA ASP A 42 -35.60 1.20 10.65
C ASP A 42 -35.18 -0.11 9.99
N THR A 43 -35.41 -0.20 8.69
CA THR A 43 -34.83 -1.26 7.87
C THR A 43 -33.29 -1.15 7.84
N PRO A 44 -32.56 -2.23 7.51
CA PRO A 44 -31.11 -2.15 7.31
C PRO A 44 -30.69 -1.02 6.36
N SER A 45 -31.38 -0.87 5.22
CA SER A 45 -31.10 0.17 4.23
C SER A 45 -31.35 1.58 4.78
N GLN A 46 -32.43 1.79 5.53
CA GLN A 46 -32.70 3.06 6.22
C GLN A 46 -31.61 3.43 7.22
N ARG A 47 -31.15 2.46 8.04
CA ARG A 47 -30.06 2.68 9.00
C ARG A 47 -28.77 3.09 8.32
N MET A 48 -28.36 2.36 7.27
CA MET A 48 -27.14 2.68 6.54
C MET A 48 -27.24 4.04 5.85
N CYS A 49 -28.40 4.38 5.27
CA CYS A 49 -28.62 5.68 4.67
C CYS A 49 -28.48 6.82 5.69
N ARG A 50 -29.00 6.66 6.92
CA ARG A 50 -28.82 7.65 8.00
C ARG A 50 -27.36 7.82 8.39
N LEU A 51 -26.59 6.73 8.49
CA LEU A 51 -25.15 6.81 8.78
C LEU A 51 -24.39 7.60 7.70
N VAL A 52 -24.71 7.38 6.41
CA VAL A 52 -24.12 8.18 5.33
C VAL A 52 -24.50 9.66 5.46
N GLN A 53 -25.76 9.97 5.75
CA GLN A 53 -26.20 11.35 5.98
C GLN A 53 -25.49 12.01 7.17
N CYS A 54 -25.27 11.26 8.26
CA CYS A 54 -24.49 11.71 9.42
C CYS A 54 -23.05 12.04 9.02
N LEU A 55 -22.37 11.16 8.27
CA LEU A 55 -21.00 11.40 7.80
C LEU A 55 -20.87 12.62 6.87
N GLN A 56 -21.96 13.06 6.26
CA GLN A 56 -22.01 14.26 5.42
C GLN A 56 -22.49 15.51 6.15
N ALA A 57 -22.75 15.42 7.47
CA ALA A 57 -23.15 16.58 8.26
C ALA A 57 -21.99 17.59 8.34
N PRO A 58 -22.24 18.89 8.13
CA PRO A 58 -21.20 19.92 8.08
C PRO A 58 -20.54 20.18 9.45
N ASP A 59 -21.16 19.71 10.54
CA ASP A 59 -20.78 19.91 11.92
C ASP A 59 -20.33 18.63 12.63
N ILE A 60 -20.11 17.53 11.89
CA ILE A 60 -19.57 16.30 12.46
C ILE A 60 -18.15 16.51 12.99
N THR A 61 -17.89 16.04 14.20
CA THR A 61 -16.54 16.05 14.78
C THR A 61 -15.71 14.87 14.29
N ASP A 62 -14.38 14.95 14.40
CA ASP A 62 -13.48 13.85 13.99
C ASP A 62 -13.79 12.55 14.75
N ASP A 63 -14.01 12.62 16.07
CA ASP A 63 -14.37 11.46 16.90
C ASP A 63 -15.71 10.84 16.47
N GLU A 64 -16.69 11.66 16.12
CA GLU A 64 -17.98 11.20 15.60
C GLU A 64 -17.84 10.58 14.21
N TYR A 65 -17.03 11.20 13.34
CA TYR A 65 -16.74 10.67 12.01
C TYR A 65 -16.12 9.28 12.09
N ASP A 66 -15.12 9.10 12.96
CA ASP A 66 -14.47 7.81 13.19
C ASP A 66 -15.46 6.76 13.72
N ALA A 67 -16.28 7.12 14.71
CA ALA A 67 -17.27 6.20 15.26
C ALA A 67 -18.35 5.80 14.24
N VAL A 68 -18.90 6.77 13.50
CA VAL A 68 -19.97 6.54 12.52
C VAL A 68 -19.45 5.79 11.28
N SER A 69 -18.24 6.13 10.81
CA SER A 69 -17.62 5.45 9.67
C SER A 69 -17.29 4.00 9.99
N GLN A 70 -16.83 3.72 11.21
CA GLN A 70 -16.62 2.38 11.71
C GLN A 70 -17.94 1.59 11.81
N ASP A 71 -19.03 2.19 12.33
CA ASP A 71 -20.34 1.51 12.39
C ASP A 71 -20.88 1.19 10.99
N LEU A 72 -20.81 2.17 10.08
CA LEU A 72 -21.22 1.98 8.68
C LEU A 72 -20.43 0.83 8.04
N PHE A 73 -19.11 0.83 8.20
CA PHE A 73 -18.25 -0.20 7.64
C PHE A 73 -18.53 -1.58 8.23
N GLN A 74 -18.72 -1.69 9.55
CA GLN A 74 -19.11 -2.96 10.20
C GLN A 74 -20.42 -3.51 9.64
N ARG A 75 -21.41 -2.64 9.37
CA ARG A 75 -22.68 -3.05 8.76
C ARG A 75 -22.49 -3.54 7.33
N ILE A 76 -21.69 -2.85 6.52
CA ILE A 76 -21.34 -3.30 5.16
C ILE A 76 -20.71 -4.69 5.19
N ILE A 77 -19.72 -4.91 6.06
CA ILE A 77 -19.05 -6.21 6.17
C ILE A 77 -20.00 -7.30 6.64
N ARG A 78 -20.86 -7.02 7.63
CA ARG A 78 -21.85 -8.00 8.12
C ARG A 78 -22.87 -8.37 7.03
N ALA A 79 -23.40 -7.38 6.33
CA ALA A 79 -24.36 -7.59 5.24
C ALA A 79 -23.72 -8.29 4.03
N GLY A 80 -22.42 -8.08 3.82
CA GLY A 80 -21.65 -8.56 2.67
C GLY A 80 -20.73 -9.74 2.90
N ASP A 81 -20.67 -10.33 4.10
CA ASP A 81 -19.57 -11.22 4.51
C ASP A 81 -19.24 -12.30 3.48
N GLN A 82 -20.24 -13.03 3.00
CA GLN A 82 -20.03 -14.06 1.98
C GLN A 82 -19.69 -13.45 0.60
N LEU A 83 -20.45 -12.46 0.15
CA LEU A 83 -20.31 -11.85 -1.18
C LEU A 83 -18.94 -11.17 -1.35
N LEU A 84 -18.51 -10.38 -0.36
CA LEU A 84 -17.21 -9.71 -0.37
C LEU A 84 -16.06 -10.71 -0.34
N ARG A 85 -16.18 -11.83 0.41
CA ARG A 85 -15.19 -12.91 0.38
C ARG A 85 -15.10 -13.56 -1.00
N GLU A 86 -16.23 -13.83 -1.64
CA GLU A 86 -16.26 -14.41 -2.99
C GLU A 86 -15.60 -13.47 -4.01
N ILE A 87 -15.87 -12.18 -3.94
CA ILE A 87 -15.24 -11.16 -4.79
C ILE A 87 -13.72 -11.10 -4.53
N VAL A 88 -13.29 -11.08 -3.27
CA VAL A 88 -11.86 -11.09 -2.90
C VAL A 88 -11.15 -12.33 -3.43
N ILE A 89 -11.76 -13.50 -3.28
CA ILE A 89 -11.23 -14.76 -3.84
C ILE A 89 -11.14 -14.68 -5.36
N HIS A 90 -12.18 -14.13 -6.01
CA HIS A 90 -12.19 -13.97 -7.46
C HIS A 90 -11.03 -13.08 -7.95
N TYR A 91 -10.80 -11.91 -7.34
CA TYR A 91 -9.69 -11.04 -7.71
C TYR A 91 -8.32 -11.66 -7.46
N ARG A 92 -8.15 -12.39 -6.35
CA ARG A 92 -6.89 -13.09 -6.03
C ARG A 92 -6.61 -14.28 -6.93
N THR A 93 -7.63 -14.89 -7.50
CA THR A 93 -7.51 -16.05 -8.41
C THR A 93 -7.58 -15.65 -9.88
N ARG A 94 -7.80 -14.36 -10.18
CA ARG A 94 -7.83 -13.85 -11.55
C ARG A 94 -6.48 -14.12 -12.22
N PRO A 95 -6.45 -14.62 -13.47
CA PRO A 95 -5.20 -14.77 -14.21
C PRO A 95 -4.46 -13.44 -14.32
N VAL A 96 -3.14 -13.49 -14.15
CA VAL A 96 -2.25 -12.33 -14.34
C VAL A 96 -2.43 -11.80 -15.76
N SER A 97 -2.84 -10.54 -15.89
CA SER A 97 -2.96 -9.89 -17.19
C SER A 97 -1.58 -9.40 -17.66
N PRO A 98 -1.30 -9.46 -18.98
CA PRO A 98 -0.12 -8.81 -19.53
C PRO A 98 -0.25 -7.29 -19.67
N ARG A 99 -1.38 -6.68 -19.33
CA ARG A 99 -1.60 -5.23 -19.45
C ARG A 99 -1.55 -4.56 -18.09
N LEU A 100 -0.86 -3.43 -17.97
CA LEU A 100 -0.74 -2.73 -16.68
C LEU A 100 -2.08 -2.19 -16.14
N ASP A 101 -2.97 -1.75 -17.03
CA ASP A 101 -4.30 -1.24 -16.67
C ASP A 101 -5.17 -2.27 -15.94
N ASP A 102 -5.08 -3.55 -16.32
CA ASP A 102 -5.76 -4.66 -15.65
C ASP A 102 -5.30 -4.91 -14.21
N HIS A 103 -4.09 -4.45 -13.83
CA HIS A 103 -3.58 -4.55 -12.46
C HIS A 103 -3.96 -3.34 -11.62
N LEU A 104 -3.91 -2.14 -12.20
CA LEU A 104 -4.19 -0.89 -11.49
C LEU A 104 -5.70 -0.64 -11.35
N PHE A 105 -6.48 -0.92 -12.39
CA PHE A 105 -7.89 -0.54 -12.50
C PHE A 105 -8.77 -1.78 -12.59
N LEU A 106 -8.73 -2.61 -11.54
CA LEU A 106 -9.67 -3.72 -11.40
C LEU A 106 -11.12 -3.20 -11.50
N PRO A 107 -12.04 -3.96 -12.14
CA PRO A 107 -13.45 -3.60 -12.17
C PRO A 107 -13.97 -3.31 -10.76
N ILE A 108 -14.69 -2.21 -10.57
CA ILE A 108 -15.31 -1.89 -9.29
C ILE A 108 -16.66 -2.61 -9.24
N PRO A 109 -16.85 -3.61 -8.35
CA PRO A 109 -18.13 -4.28 -8.23
C PRO A 109 -19.16 -3.30 -7.66
N LEU A 110 -20.34 -3.29 -8.27
CA LEU A 110 -21.47 -2.51 -7.82
C LEU A 110 -22.41 -3.40 -7.01
N LEU A 111 -22.58 -3.05 -5.74
CA LEU A 111 -23.39 -3.76 -4.76
C LEU A 111 -24.63 -2.95 -4.43
N CYS A 112 -25.69 -3.62 -3.99
CA CYS A 112 -26.86 -2.99 -3.42
C CYS A 112 -27.23 -3.61 -2.08
N MET A 113 -27.82 -2.79 -1.22
CA MET A 113 -28.39 -3.25 0.04
C MET A 113 -29.78 -3.82 -0.22
N VAL A 114 -30.01 -5.09 0.15
CA VAL A 114 -31.33 -5.74 0.09
C VAL A 114 -31.86 -5.92 1.50
N ASP A 115 -33.00 -5.28 1.78
CA ASP A 115 -33.75 -5.53 3.00
C ASP A 115 -34.44 -6.89 2.84
N SER A 116 -34.29 -7.78 3.84
CA SER A 116 -35.06 -9.02 3.85
C SER A 116 -36.51 -8.65 4.09
N ASP A 117 -37.40 -8.95 3.15
CA ASP A 117 -38.84 -8.91 3.41
C ASP A 117 -39.08 -9.83 4.61
N SER A 118 -39.41 -9.26 5.77
CA SER A 118 -40.07 -10.03 6.80
C SER A 118 -41.39 -10.47 6.18
N ASP A 119 -41.49 -11.74 5.78
CA ASP A 119 -42.78 -12.35 5.53
C ASP A 119 -43.66 -11.99 6.73
N ASP A 120 -44.67 -11.16 6.49
CA ASP A 120 -45.79 -10.94 7.39
C ASP A 120 -46.51 -12.28 7.51
N SER A 121 -45.97 -13.21 8.32
CA SER A 121 -46.74 -14.30 8.88
C SER A 121 -47.60 -13.68 9.97
N ASP A 122 -48.75 -13.21 9.49
CA ASP A 122 -49.98 -12.87 10.18
C ASP A 122 -50.46 -14.08 11.00
N ASP A 123 -49.73 -14.42 12.08
CA ASP A 123 -50.18 -15.36 13.10
C ASP A 123 -50.83 -14.56 14.22
N SER A 124 -52.13 -14.32 14.03
CA SER A 124 -53.06 -14.10 15.11
C SER A 124 -53.03 -15.31 16.05
N ASP A 125 -52.50 -15.14 17.26
CA ASP A 125 -53.00 -15.94 18.38
C ASP A 125 -52.94 -15.15 19.69
N ASP A 126 -54.14 -14.91 20.21
CA ASP A 126 -54.44 -14.38 21.52
C ASP A 126 -53.87 -15.29 22.62
N SER A 127 -53.13 -14.73 23.58
CA SER A 127 -53.39 -14.97 25.01
C SER A 127 -52.52 -14.12 25.93
N ASP A 128 -53.20 -13.36 26.78
CA ASP A 128 -52.88 -12.96 28.15
C ASP A 128 -51.79 -13.81 28.86
N ASP A 129 -50.79 -13.17 29.47
CA ASP A 129 -50.75 -12.96 30.93
C ASP A 129 -49.44 -12.24 31.36
N SER A 130 -49.56 -11.49 32.46
CA SER A 130 -48.62 -10.61 33.17
C SER A 130 -47.26 -11.19 33.58
N ASP A 131 -46.20 -10.35 33.59
CA ASP A 131 -45.51 -9.95 34.83
C ASP A 131 -44.38 -8.93 34.62
N ASP A 132 -44.28 -7.99 35.58
CA ASP A 132 -43.26 -6.95 35.73
C ASP A 132 -41.86 -7.54 35.98
N SER A 133 -40.83 -7.03 35.29
CA SER A 133 -39.43 -7.04 35.74
C SER A 133 -38.57 -6.04 34.94
N ASP A 134 -38.26 -4.91 35.58
CA ASP A 134 -37.18 -3.98 35.22
C ASP A 134 -35.81 -4.71 35.20
N SER A 135 -35.10 -4.71 34.07
CA SER A 135 -33.63 -4.53 34.04
C SER A 135 -33.05 -4.33 32.62
N ILE A 136 -32.62 -3.09 32.37
CA ILE A 136 -31.39 -2.66 31.68
C ILE A 136 -31.08 -3.27 30.28
N HIS A 137 -31.30 -2.40 29.30
CA HIS A 137 -30.91 -2.39 27.89
C HIS A 137 -29.71 -3.26 27.46
N SER A 138 -30.02 -4.23 26.58
CA SER A 138 -29.11 -4.72 25.54
C SER A 138 -29.91 -4.95 24.25
N ASP A 139 -30.40 -3.86 23.67
CA ASP A 139 -31.06 -3.84 22.35
C ASP A 139 -30.02 -3.99 21.25
N ASP A 140 -29.51 -5.21 21.02
CA ASP A 140 -28.93 -5.60 19.73
C ASP A 140 -28.92 -7.12 19.51
N ARG A 141 -30.04 -7.79 19.79
CA ARG A 141 -30.20 -9.23 19.51
C ARG A 141 -31.48 -9.50 18.75
N GLY A 142 -31.41 -9.43 17.42
CA GLY A 142 -32.37 -10.14 16.56
C GLY A 142 -32.78 -9.48 15.24
N GLY A 143 -32.39 -8.25 14.95
CA GLY A 143 -32.73 -7.61 13.66
C GLY A 143 -31.93 -8.22 12.50
N SER A 144 -32.61 -8.60 11.40
CA SER A 144 -31.93 -8.98 10.15
C SER A 144 -30.95 -7.87 9.76
N ALA A 145 -29.68 -8.23 9.52
CA ALA A 145 -28.63 -7.28 9.17
C ALA A 145 -28.75 -6.73 7.73
N GLY A 146 -29.76 -7.17 6.98
CA GLY A 146 -29.82 -6.99 5.52
C GLY A 146 -28.78 -7.88 4.81
N GLN A 147 -28.91 -8.05 3.50
CA GLN A 147 -27.93 -8.78 2.69
C GLN A 147 -27.47 -7.96 1.48
N LEU A 148 -26.15 -7.88 1.26
CA LEU A 148 -25.62 -7.29 0.04
C LEU A 148 -25.84 -8.22 -1.16
N GLY A 149 -26.27 -7.64 -2.28
CA GLY A 149 -26.35 -8.29 -3.58
C GLY A 149 -25.60 -7.50 -4.64
N PHE A 150 -25.41 -8.08 -5.83
CA PHE A 150 -24.96 -7.30 -6.98
C PHE A 150 -26.09 -6.39 -7.46
N ALA A 151 -25.80 -5.11 -7.65
CA ALA A 151 -26.80 -4.19 -8.18
C ALA A 151 -26.90 -4.34 -9.70
N SER A 152 -28.14 -4.31 -10.21
CA SER A 152 -28.41 -4.26 -11.66
C SER A 152 -28.59 -2.84 -12.19
N ARG A 153 -28.65 -1.85 -11.29
CA ARG A 153 -28.91 -0.43 -11.58
C ARG A 153 -28.12 0.45 -10.62
N LEU A 154 -27.76 1.63 -11.10
CA LEU A 154 -27.13 2.68 -10.30
C LEU A 154 -28.23 3.50 -9.62
N SER A 155 -28.07 3.83 -8.33
CA SER A 155 -28.92 4.87 -7.73
C SER A 155 -28.60 6.23 -8.35
N LYS A 156 -29.55 7.17 -8.24
CA LYS A 156 -29.36 8.54 -8.72
C LYS A 156 -28.24 9.30 -8.01
N TYR A 157 -27.74 8.77 -6.89
CA TYR A 157 -26.60 9.32 -6.12
C TYR A 157 -25.25 8.77 -6.59
N PHE A 158 -25.26 7.79 -7.49
CA PHE A 158 -24.06 7.31 -8.16
C PHE A 158 -23.48 8.43 -9.03
N PRO A 159 -22.20 8.79 -8.87
CA PRO A 159 -21.59 9.83 -9.69
C PRO A 159 -21.46 9.37 -11.15
N GLN A 160 -21.60 10.29 -12.10
CA GLN A 160 -21.50 9.94 -13.53
C GLN A 160 -20.14 9.32 -13.90
N GLU A 161 -19.07 9.70 -13.19
CA GLU A 161 -17.73 9.16 -13.34
C GLU A 161 -17.12 8.94 -11.95
N VAL A 162 -16.61 7.74 -11.70
CA VAL A 162 -15.87 7.41 -10.47
C VAL A 162 -14.43 7.83 -10.68
N LYS A 163 -13.94 8.72 -9.82
CA LYS A 163 -12.54 9.12 -9.86
C LYS A 163 -11.68 8.10 -9.12
N HIS A 164 -10.57 7.72 -9.73
CA HIS A 164 -9.55 6.91 -9.08
C HIS A 164 -8.57 7.80 -8.29
N ALA A 165 -8.31 9.02 -8.74
CA ALA A 165 -7.39 9.94 -8.07
C ALA A 165 -7.73 10.16 -6.59
N HIS A 166 -6.72 9.98 -5.74
CA HIS A 166 -6.75 10.48 -4.38
C HIS A 166 -6.73 12.02 -4.37
N PRO A 167 -7.31 12.66 -3.34
CA PRO A 167 -7.20 14.10 -3.16
C PRO A 167 -5.74 14.57 -3.23
N GLY A 168 -5.45 15.50 -4.14
CA GLY A 168 -4.11 16.06 -4.33
C GLY A 168 -3.21 15.31 -5.33
N ALA A 169 -3.68 14.24 -5.99
CA ALA A 169 -2.93 13.53 -7.04
C ALA A 169 -2.54 14.43 -8.24
N ASP A 170 -3.25 15.55 -8.44
CA ASP A 170 -2.94 16.54 -9.48
C ASP A 170 -1.72 17.42 -9.14
N ILE A 171 -1.23 17.39 -7.89
CA ILE A 171 -0.17 18.27 -7.39
C ILE A 171 1.01 17.41 -6.92
N LEU A 172 2.03 17.31 -7.77
CA LEU A 172 3.27 16.64 -7.40
C LEU A 172 4.14 17.53 -6.51
N PRO A 173 4.85 16.96 -5.52
CA PRO A 173 5.73 17.72 -4.62
C PRO A 173 7.08 18.09 -5.26
N PHE A 174 7.29 17.69 -6.52
CA PHE A 174 8.49 17.96 -7.30
C PHE A 174 8.12 18.20 -8.76
N ASP A 175 8.97 18.95 -9.45
CA ASP A 175 8.87 19.13 -10.88
C ASP A 175 9.35 17.86 -11.60
N ILE A 176 8.55 17.40 -12.56
CA ILE A 176 8.98 16.36 -13.49
C ILE A 176 9.80 17.04 -14.59
N ASP A 177 10.96 16.47 -14.90
CA ASP A 177 11.74 16.88 -16.06
C ASP A 177 10.86 16.81 -17.33
N PRO A 178 10.61 17.95 -18.01
CA PRO A 178 9.73 17.99 -19.18
C PRO A 178 10.27 17.18 -20.37
N ASP A 179 11.56 16.80 -20.36
CA ASP A 179 12.16 15.96 -21.39
C ASP A 179 11.95 14.46 -21.13
N LEU A 180 11.42 14.06 -19.96
CA LEU A 180 11.05 12.67 -19.70
C LEU A 180 9.82 12.28 -20.54
N PRO A 181 9.84 11.10 -21.19
CA PRO A 181 8.69 10.63 -21.94
C PRO A 181 7.51 10.30 -21.01
N ASP A 182 6.33 10.74 -21.43
CA ASP A 182 5.05 10.36 -20.85
C ASP A 182 4.53 9.09 -21.54
N TYR A 183 4.10 8.13 -20.73
CA TYR A 183 3.49 6.89 -21.17
C TYR A 183 2.09 6.73 -20.59
N HIS A 184 1.20 6.16 -21.39
CA HIS A 184 -0.10 5.68 -20.93
C HIS A 184 -0.03 4.21 -20.50
N VAL A 185 -0.84 3.83 -19.52
CA VAL A 185 -0.88 2.46 -18.98
C VAL A 185 -1.19 1.37 -20.01
N ASP A 186 -1.93 1.72 -21.07
CA ASP A 186 -2.28 0.80 -22.15
C ASP A 186 -1.09 0.51 -23.10
N GLN A 187 -0.03 1.33 -23.03
CA GLN A 187 1.23 1.11 -23.75
C GLN A 187 2.18 0.19 -22.98
N VAL A 188 1.90 -0.11 -21.71
CA VAL A 188 2.80 -0.84 -20.83
C VAL A 188 2.40 -2.30 -20.73
N HIS A 189 3.29 -3.18 -21.21
CA HIS A 189 3.10 -4.61 -21.16
C HIS A 189 3.81 -5.21 -19.94
N VAL A 190 3.06 -5.83 -19.03
CA VAL A 190 3.61 -6.48 -17.84
C VAL A 190 4.24 -7.82 -18.23
N LEU A 191 5.54 -7.95 -17.99
CA LEU A 191 6.27 -9.21 -18.15
C LEU A 191 6.20 -10.05 -16.88
N GLU A 192 6.25 -9.39 -15.73
CA GLU A 192 6.32 -10.03 -14.43
C GLU A 192 5.91 -9.05 -13.34
N THR A 193 5.08 -9.51 -12.41
CA THR A 193 4.66 -8.75 -11.24
C THR A 193 5.53 -9.13 -10.05
N LEU A 194 6.26 -8.15 -9.49
CA LEU A 194 7.20 -8.36 -8.38
C LEU A 194 6.49 -8.20 -7.02
N VAL A 195 5.57 -7.24 -6.90
CA VAL A 195 4.67 -7.13 -5.74
C VAL A 195 3.37 -7.84 -6.05
N HIS A 196 3.17 -9.02 -5.46
CA HIS A 196 2.10 -9.94 -5.81
C HIS A 196 0.94 -9.91 -4.81
N ASP A 197 0.09 -8.89 -4.89
CA ASP A 197 -1.30 -8.96 -4.40
C ASP A 197 -2.17 -8.11 -5.35
N SER A 198 -3.12 -8.73 -6.04
CA SER A 198 -4.03 -8.03 -6.97
C SER A 198 -4.85 -6.94 -6.27
N LEU A 199 -4.93 -6.97 -4.95
CA LEU A 199 -5.71 -6.03 -4.18
C LEU A 199 -4.87 -4.89 -3.60
N VAL A 200 -3.55 -4.86 -3.72
CA VAL A 200 -2.80 -3.68 -3.29
C VAL A 200 -3.06 -2.49 -4.22
N ASP A 201 -3.11 -1.29 -3.64
CA ASP A 201 -3.33 -0.04 -4.39
C ASP A 201 -2.11 0.35 -5.25
N HIS A 202 -0.99 -0.35 -5.10
CA HIS A 202 0.26 -0.12 -5.81
C HIS A 202 0.76 -1.38 -6.52
N VAL A 203 1.47 -1.20 -7.61
CA VAL A 203 2.02 -2.27 -8.45
C VAL A 203 3.50 -2.00 -8.67
N ALA A 204 4.32 -3.03 -8.50
CA ALA A 204 5.71 -3.04 -8.93
C ALA A 204 5.93 -4.21 -9.89
N CYS A 205 6.32 -3.90 -11.13
CA CYS A 205 6.44 -4.88 -12.21
C CYS A 205 7.70 -4.68 -13.03
N ARG A 206 8.18 -5.76 -13.61
CA ARG A 206 8.99 -5.69 -14.83
C ARG A 206 8.06 -5.58 -16.02
N VAL A 207 8.32 -4.59 -16.87
CA VAL A 207 7.46 -4.24 -17.99
C VAL A 207 8.26 -4.13 -19.29
N LEU A 208 7.56 -4.21 -20.41
CA LEU A 208 8.06 -3.92 -21.74
C LEU A 208 7.34 -2.68 -22.28
N VAL A 209 8.11 -1.66 -22.64
CA VAL A 209 7.62 -0.40 -23.23
C VAL A 209 8.55 -0.05 -24.38
N ASP A 210 8.00 0.22 -25.57
CA ASP A 210 8.77 0.50 -26.79
C ASP A 210 9.88 -0.52 -27.13
N GLY A 211 9.70 -1.78 -26.72
CA GLY A 211 10.68 -2.85 -26.92
C GLY A 211 11.81 -2.89 -25.89
N GLU A 212 11.83 -1.97 -24.92
CA GLU A 212 12.79 -1.95 -23.80
C GLU A 212 12.17 -2.55 -22.53
N GLN A 213 12.95 -3.33 -21.79
CA GLN A 213 12.54 -3.82 -20.47
C GLN A 213 12.83 -2.76 -19.41
N LEU A 214 11.81 -2.39 -18.65
CA LEU A 214 11.88 -1.37 -17.62
C LEU A 214 11.27 -1.90 -16.32
N PHE A 215 11.62 -1.24 -15.22
CA PHE A 215 10.93 -1.40 -13.95
C PHE A 215 9.82 -0.36 -13.85
N CYS A 216 8.61 -0.80 -13.51
CA CYS A 216 7.43 0.04 -13.33
C CYS A 216 7.01 0.02 -11.88
N LYS A 217 6.80 1.20 -11.28
CA LYS A 217 6.14 1.35 -9.97
C LYS A 217 5.01 2.36 -10.12
N ALA A 218 3.78 1.94 -9.84
CA ALA A 218 2.57 2.74 -10.05
C ALA A 218 1.53 2.50 -8.97
N GLU A 219 0.65 3.49 -8.75
CA GLU A 219 -0.40 3.53 -7.74
C GLU A 219 -1.72 3.93 -8.39
N ARG A 220 -2.79 3.19 -8.11
CA ARG A 220 -4.11 3.35 -8.74
C ARG A 220 -4.66 4.76 -8.55
N GLY A 221 -4.55 5.28 -7.33
CA GLY A 221 -5.09 6.59 -6.96
C GLY A 221 -4.17 7.76 -7.26
N GLY A 222 -3.13 7.55 -8.06
CA GLY A 222 -2.17 8.60 -8.36
C GLY A 222 -1.12 8.77 -7.28
N VAL A 223 -0.05 9.47 -7.64
CA VAL A 223 1.08 9.79 -6.78
C VAL A 223 0.69 10.98 -5.90
N ALA A 224 0.00 10.71 -4.78
CA ALA A 224 -0.47 11.74 -3.85
C ALA A 224 0.48 11.92 -2.63
N PHE A 225 0.25 13.04 -1.92
CA PHE A 225 1.01 13.56 -0.78
C PHE A 225 1.43 12.51 0.27
N GLY A 226 2.59 12.72 0.91
CA GLY A 226 2.95 12.16 2.22
C GLY A 226 3.54 10.75 2.23
N ASP A 227 2.91 9.80 1.54
CA ASP A 227 3.14 8.34 1.73
C ASP A 227 3.28 7.53 0.42
N SER A 228 3.30 8.18 -0.75
CA SER A 228 3.44 7.48 -2.03
C SER A 228 4.88 6.98 -2.23
N VAL A 229 5.02 5.65 -2.20
CA VAL A 229 6.28 4.94 -2.43
C VAL A 229 6.81 5.27 -3.83
N ALA A 230 5.92 5.43 -4.82
CA ALA A 230 6.30 5.77 -6.18
C ALA A 230 6.92 7.18 -6.27
N ALA A 231 6.36 8.18 -5.57
CA ALA A 231 6.82 9.57 -5.58
C ALA A 231 8.23 9.72 -5.03
N ALA A 232 8.44 9.24 -3.79
CA ALA A 232 9.71 9.39 -3.09
C ALA A 232 10.85 8.71 -3.87
N ALA A 233 10.54 7.51 -4.40
CA ALA A 233 11.46 6.72 -5.17
C ALA A 233 11.82 7.36 -6.52
N ALA A 234 10.88 8.04 -7.17
CA ALA A 234 11.13 8.77 -8.41
C ALA A 234 11.90 10.07 -8.19
N ALA A 235 11.57 10.83 -7.14
CA ALA A 235 12.29 12.04 -6.77
C ALA A 235 13.76 11.75 -6.46
N ALA A 236 14.03 10.69 -5.70
CA ALA A 236 15.39 10.25 -5.40
C ALA A 236 16.14 9.78 -6.66
N ALA A 237 15.49 9.01 -7.54
CA ALA A 237 16.08 8.58 -8.80
C ALA A 237 16.39 9.75 -9.75
N ALA A 238 15.49 10.75 -9.83
CA ALA A 238 15.70 11.97 -10.60
C ALA A 238 16.87 12.79 -10.04
N ALA A 239 16.94 12.96 -8.71
CA ALA A 239 18.04 13.63 -8.04
C ALA A 239 19.38 12.91 -8.28
N ALA A 240 19.40 11.57 -8.18
CA ALA A 240 20.59 10.76 -8.48
C ALA A 240 21.05 10.91 -9.93
N ALA A 241 20.11 10.89 -10.89
CA ALA A 241 20.40 11.05 -12.31
C ALA A 241 20.94 12.45 -12.62
N ALA A 242 20.31 13.51 -12.10
CA ALA A 242 20.74 14.89 -12.27
C ALA A 242 22.14 15.11 -11.68
N ALA A 243 22.38 14.57 -10.49
CA ALA A 243 23.66 14.66 -9.82
C ALA A 243 24.77 13.87 -10.55
N ALA A 244 24.46 12.68 -11.06
CA ALA A 244 25.36 11.91 -11.91
C ALA A 244 25.69 12.64 -13.23
N ALA A 245 24.70 13.30 -13.84
CA ALA A 245 24.89 14.10 -15.03
C ALA A 245 25.77 15.34 -14.77
N ALA A 246 25.55 16.04 -13.65
CA ALA A 246 26.38 17.16 -13.22
C ALA A 246 27.83 16.73 -12.93
N ALA A 247 28.02 15.57 -12.27
CA ALA A 247 29.34 14.99 -12.04
C ALA A 247 30.03 14.58 -13.36
N ALA A 248 29.29 14.03 -14.32
CA ALA A 248 29.80 13.68 -15.65
C ALA A 248 30.18 14.92 -16.48
N ALA A 249 29.42 16.01 -16.37
CA ALA A 249 29.73 17.29 -17.02
C ALA A 249 31.00 17.95 -16.42
N ALA A 250 31.26 17.73 -15.13
CA ALA A 250 32.46 18.24 -14.46
C ALA A 250 33.73 17.39 -14.72
N ALA A 251 33.60 16.13 -15.16
CA ALA A 251 34.70 15.17 -15.24
C ALA A 251 34.93 14.60 -16.64
N ALA A 252 35.09 15.45 -17.65
CA ALA A 252 35.36 15.05 -19.04
C ALA A 252 36.74 14.39 -19.32
N ALA A 253 37.39 13.76 -18.33
CA ALA A 253 38.66 13.04 -18.56
C ALA A 253 38.94 11.81 -17.68
N ALA A 254 38.00 11.36 -16.83
CA ALA A 254 38.19 10.11 -16.09
C ALA A 254 36.91 9.26 -16.12
N ALA A 255 36.98 8.17 -16.89
CA ALA A 255 36.04 7.06 -17.04
C ALA A 255 34.81 7.08 -16.10
N GLN A 256 33.64 7.25 -16.71
CA GLN A 256 32.30 7.18 -16.13
C GLN A 256 32.16 6.09 -15.04
N ARG A 257 32.41 6.45 -13.78
CA ARG A 257 31.87 5.72 -12.63
C ARG A 257 30.40 6.08 -12.54
N ARG A 258 29.57 5.49 -13.41
CA ARG A 258 28.11 5.57 -13.28
C ARG A 258 27.76 4.98 -11.92
N LEU A 259 27.10 5.77 -11.08
CA LEU A 259 26.45 5.28 -9.88
C LEU A 259 25.60 4.07 -10.24
N ARG A 260 25.68 3.01 -9.43
CA ARG A 260 24.94 1.76 -9.64
C ARG A 260 23.55 1.90 -9.05
N VAL A 261 22.77 2.79 -9.66
CA VAL A 261 21.39 3.10 -9.29
C VAL A 261 20.54 3.17 -10.56
N PRO A 262 19.28 2.72 -10.55
CA PRO A 262 18.39 2.82 -11.71
C PRO A 262 18.09 4.28 -12.07
N SER A 263 18.20 4.62 -13.35
CA SER A 263 17.78 5.95 -13.85
C SER A 263 16.27 6.01 -14.00
N LEU A 264 15.70 7.21 -13.84
CA LEU A 264 14.31 7.48 -14.22
C LEU A 264 14.20 7.54 -15.76
N ARG A 265 13.24 6.82 -16.33
CA ARG A 265 13.10 6.59 -17.78
C ARG A 265 11.80 7.15 -18.35
N GLY A 266 10.80 7.39 -17.52
CA GLY A 266 9.55 7.99 -17.96
C GLY A 266 8.51 8.07 -16.84
N VAL A 267 7.39 8.70 -17.17
CA VAL A 267 6.27 8.94 -16.27
C VAL A 267 5.05 8.22 -16.79
N LEU A 268 4.25 7.66 -15.88
CA LEU A 268 2.98 7.02 -16.21
C LEU A 268 1.83 7.92 -15.80
N ARG A 269 0.89 8.12 -16.73
CA ARG A 269 -0.30 8.95 -16.50
C ARG A 269 -1.58 8.13 -16.58
N HIS A 270 -2.55 8.53 -15.77
CA HIS A 270 -3.90 8.01 -15.83
C HIS A 270 -4.50 8.28 -17.24
N PRO A 271 -5.14 7.30 -17.88
CA PRO A 271 -5.58 7.43 -19.29
C PRO A 271 -6.64 8.50 -19.51
N THR A 272 -7.55 8.72 -18.57
CA THR A 272 -8.62 9.73 -18.68
C THR A 272 -8.35 10.97 -17.83
N GLU A 273 -8.04 10.78 -16.54
CA GLU A 273 -7.79 11.87 -15.59
C GLU A 273 -6.45 12.60 -15.78
N GLY A 274 -5.46 12.02 -16.45
CA GLY A 274 -4.19 12.68 -16.82
C GLY A 274 -3.19 12.93 -15.68
N HIS A 275 -3.58 12.70 -14.42
CA HIS A 275 -2.68 12.76 -13.27
C HIS A 275 -1.59 11.68 -13.33
N VAL A 276 -0.48 11.90 -12.64
CA VAL A 276 0.63 10.94 -12.62
C VAL A 276 0.30 9.81 -11.67
N ILE A 277 0.41 8.58 -12.17
CA ILE A 277 0.11 7.36 -11.42
C ILE A 277 1.37 6.55 -11.13
N GLY A 278 2.51 6.85 -11.76
CA GLY A 278 3.71 6.06 -11.55
C GLY A 278 4.88 6.48 -12.40
N PHE A 279 5.93 5.67 -12.34
CA PHE A 279 7.20 5.96 -12.98
C PHE A 279 7.85 4.69 -13.56
N LEU A 280 8.57 4.88 -14.65
CA LEU A 280 9.39 3.84 -15.29
C LEU A 280 10.88 4.10 -15.02
N ARG A 281 11.65 3.04 -14.77
CA ARG A 281 13.09 3.11 -14.47
C ARG A 281 13.86 2.01 -15.19
N ASP A 282 15.17 2.13 -15.18
CA ASP A 282 16.06 1.05 -15.64
C ASP A 282 15.69 -0.26 -14.92
N TRP A 283 15.46 -1.32 -15.69
CA TRP A 283 15.40 -2.66 -15.14
C TRP A 283 16.82 -3.13 -14.82
N VAL A 284 17.07 -3.50 -13.57
CA VAL A 284 18.33 -4.12 -13.15
C VAL A 284 18.13 -5.63 -13.12
N PRO A 285 18.65 -6.40 -14.10
CA PRO A 285 18.60 -7.85 -14.02
C PRO A 285 19.48 -8.32 -12.88
N GLY A 286 19.13 -9.45 -12.25
CA GLY A 286 19.92 -10.00 -11.14
C GLY A 286 19.04 -10.61 -10.07
N ALA A 287 19.64 -10.86 -8.92
CA ALA A 287 18.94 -11.32 -7.73
C ALA A 287 19.21 -10.36 -6.58
N SER A 288 18.24 -10.22 -5.67
CA SER A 288 18.45 -9.44 -4.46
C SER A 288 19.51 -10.08 -3.57
N LEU A 289 20.18 -9.29 -2.74
CA LEU A 289 21.18 -9.80 -1.81
C LEU A 289 20.56 -10.83 -0.85
N ASN A 290 19.29 -10.66 -0.48
CA ASN A 290 18.52 -11.61 0.34
C ASN A 290 18.29 -12.98 -0.35
N SER A 291 18.54 -13.11 -1.65
CA SER A 291 18.41 -14.37 -2.39
C SER A 291 19.63 -15.28 -2.26
N TYR A 292 20.70 -14.82 -1.63
CA TYR A 292 21.97 -15.53 -1.51
C TYR A 292 22.17 -16.05 -0.08
N GLU A 293 22.64 -17.28 0.05
CA GLU A 293 23.10 -17.80 1.34
C GLU A 293 24.51 -17.24 1.63
N MET A 294 24.61 -16.24 2.49
CA MET A 294 25.87 -15.52 2.76
C MET A 294 26.97 -16.45 3.26
N ALA A 295 26.61 -17.49 4.02
CA ALA A 295 27.56 -18.49 4.52
C ALA A 295 28.19 -19.34 3.41
N GLU A 296 27.58 -19.41 2.22
CA GLU A 296 28.15 -20.16 1.09
C GLU A 296 29.07 -19.29 0.19
N LEU A 297 29.11 -17.98 0.43
CA LEU A 297 29.87 -17.04 -0.39
C LEU A 297 31.26 -16.74 0.22
N PRO A 298 32.32 -16.70 -0.61
CA PRO A 298 33.65 -16.31 -0.16
C PRO A 298 33.64 -14.96 0.56
N ALA A 299 34.34 -14.87 1.69
CA ALA A 299 34.42 -13.64 2.47
C ALA A 299 34.98 -12.47 1.65
N GLU A 300 35.89 -12.74 0.71
CA GLU A 300 36.43 -11.71 -0.19
C GLU A 300 35.33 -11.11 -1.09
N LEU A 301 34.44 -11.95 -1.64
CA LEU A 301 33.35 -11.48 -2.50
C LEU A 301 32.33 -10.65 -1.70
N ARG A 302 32.00 -11.09 -0.48
CA ARG A 302 31.11 -10.34 0.43
C ARG A 302 31.72 -8.99 0.80
N GLY A 303 33.02 -8.95 1.12
CA GLY A 303 33.76 -7.72 1.38
C GLY A 303 33.85 -6.79 0.17
N GLU A 304 33.94 -7.34 -1.05
CA GLU A 304 33.86 -6.53 -2.27
C GLU A 304 32.48 -5.90 -2.46
N TRP A 305 31.40 -6.63 -2.18
CA TRP A 305 30.04 -6.09 -2.25
C TRP A 305 29.81 -5.00 -1.22
N ASP A 306 30.17 -5.22 0.05
CA ASP A 306 30.16 -4.21 1.12
C ASP A 306 30.86 -2.92 0.67
N ALA A 307 32.13 -3.03 0.25
CA ALA A 307 32.92 -1.87 -0.16
C ALA A 307 32.35 -1.13 -1.39
N LYS A 308 31.55 -1.80 -2.23
CA LYS A 308 30.87 -1.17 -3.39
C LYS A 308 29.54 -0.52 -2.99
N VAL A 309 28.75 -1.15 -2.11
CA VAL A 309 27.49 -0.59 -1.60
C VAL A 309 27.77 0.65 -0.77
N ALA A 310 28.65 0.56 0.24
CA ALA A 310 29.05 1.70 1.07
C ALA A 310 29.57 2.87 0.24
N ARG A 311 30.37 2.59 -0.80
CA ARG A 311 30.90 3.63 -1.68
C ARG A 311 29.82 4.28 -2.54
N THR A 312 28.85 3.51 -3.02
CA THR A 312 27.72 4.04 -3.79
C THR A 312 26.85 4.92 -2.90
N LEU A 313 26.60 4.48 -1.65
CA LEU A 313 25.85 5.24 -0.65
C LEU A 313 26.55 6.55 -0.29
N ALA A 314 27.85 6.51 0.02
CA ALA A 314 28.63 7.71 0.33
C ALA A 314 28.63 8.73 -0.84
N GLU A 315 28.68 8.23 -2.08
CA GLU A 315 28.61 9.10 -3.26
C GLU A 315 27.21 9.69 -3.45
N LEU A 316 26.14 8.95 -3.16
CA LEU A 316 24.77 9.50 -3.13
C LEU A 316 24.65 10.62 -2.10
N HIS A 317 25.14 10.42 -0.87
CA HIS A 317 25.13 11.44 0.19
C HIS A 317 25.93 12.68 -0.20
N ARG A 318 27.11 12.51 -0.83
CA ARG A 318 27.91 13.62 -1.37
C ARG A 318 27.15 14.46 -2.40
N LEU A 319 26.19 13.85 -3.08
CA LEU A 319 25.32 14.47 -4.08
C LEU A 319 24.00 14.99 -3.48
N GLY A 320 23.80 14.87 -2.17
CA GLY A 320 22.58 15.26 -1.47
C GLY A 320 21.40 14.31 -1.70
N VAL A 321 21.66 13.09 -2.15
CA VAL A 321 20.66 12.03 -2.37
C VAL A 321 20.72 11.04 -1.22
N TYR A 322 19.56 10.75 -0.65
CA TYR A 322 19.40 9.79 0.44
C TYR A 322 18.64 8.57 -0.05
N TRP A 323 19.05 7.39 0.39
CA TRP A 323 18.47 6.13 -0.03
C TRP A 323 17.12 5.89 0.67
N GLY A 324 17.04 6.10 1.98
CA GLY A 324 15.81 6.05 2.77
C GLY A 324 15.11 4.69 2.80
N ALA A 325 15.80 3.62 2.42
CA ALA A 325 15.28 2.25 2.35
C ALA A 325 16.40 1.19 2.23
N ALA A 326 17.51 1.40 2.94
CA ALA A 326 18.60 0.43 2.92
C ALA A 326 18.13 -0.90 3.56
N GLU A 327 18.00 -1.93 2.73
CA GLU A 327 17.61 -3.30 3.11
C GLU A 327 18.31 -4.28 2.16
N ASN A 328 18.45 -5.54 2.57
CA ASN A 328 19.07 -6.59 1.75
C ASN A 328 18.29 -6.81 0.43
N GLU A 329 16.97 -6.59 0.45
CA GLU A 329 16.12 -6.70 -0.75
C GLU A 329 16.35 -5.54 -1.73
N SER A 330 16.76 -4.38 -1.23
CA SER A 330 17.03 -3.18 -2.01
C SER A 330 18.42 -3.18 -2.66
N VAL A 331 19.21 -4.25 -2.52
CA VAL A 331 20.49 -4.44 -3.23
C VAL A 331 20.34 -5.57 -4.24
N ILE A 332 20.47 -5.27 -5.53
CA ILE A 332 20.46 -6.28 -6.61
C ILE A 332 21.89 -6.56 -7.05
N ILE A 333 22.29 -7.83 -7.06
CA ILE A 333 23.53 -8.28 -7.68
C ILE A 333 23.26 -8.61 -9.14
N ASP A 334 23.84 -7.84 -10.05
CA ASP A 334 23.63 -8.03 -11.49
C ASP A 334 24.37 -9.28 -12.03
N PRO A 335 24.12 -9.69 -13.29
CA PRO A 335 24.79 -10.85 -13.89
C PRO A 335 26.31 -10.73 -14.00
N HIS A 336 26.88 -9.54 -13.79
CA HIS A 336 28.32 -9.31 -13.74
C HIS A 336 28.88 -9.35 -12.32
N GLY A 337 28.04 -9.61 -11.31
CA GLY A 337 28.43 -9.65 -9.90
C GLY A 337 28.56 -8.26 -9.27
N GLU A 338 28.00 -7.22 -9.90
CA GLU A 338 28.06 -5.85 -9.40
C GLU A 338 26.79 -5.51 -8.59
N PRO A 339 26.93 -4.94 -7.39
CA PRO A 339 25.77 -4.52 -6.60
C PRO A 339 25.17 -3.20 -7.11
N TRP A 340 23.85 -3.17 -7.18
CA TRP A 340 23.02 -2.01 -7.51
C TRP A 340 22.09 -1.68 -6.34
N LEU A 341 22.00 -0.39 -6.00
CA LEU A 341 21.06 0.11 -4.98
C LEU A 341 19.74 0.48 -5.68
N VAL A 342 18.63 -0.10 -5.22
CA VAL A 342 17.27 0.10 -5.76
C VAL A 342 16.29 0.56 -4.66
N ASP A 343 15.02 0.77 -5.00
CA ASP A 343 13.93 1.09 -4.04
C ASP A 343 14.14 2.30 -3.11
N PHE A 344 14.63 3.41 -3.66
CA PHE A 344 14.75 4.67 -2.93
C PHE A 344 13.45 5.14 -2.26
N GLY A 345 13.54 5.73 -1.07
CA GLY A 345 12.44 6.43 -0.41
C GLY A 345 11.31 5.54 0.15
N ALA A 346 11.45 4.21 0.15
CA ALA A 346 10.38 3.32 0.57
C ALA A 346 10.03 3.39 2.08
N LYS A 347 11.00 3.65 2.99
CA LYS A 347 10.74 3.71 4.45
C LYS A 347 10.19 5.05 4.95
N VAL A 348 10.15 6.09 4.11
CA VAL A 348 9.50 7.37 4.45
C VAL A 348 8.01 7.17 4.79
N ASN A 349 7.41 6.08 4.30
CA ASN A 349 5.99 5.73 4.43
C ASN A 349 5.64 4.92 5.70
N LEU A 350 6.62 4.51 6.52
CA LEU A 350 6.37 3.84 7.81
C LEU A 350 6.17 4.85 8.98
N GLY A 351 5.94 6.13 8.67
CA GLY A 351 5.88 7.20 9.66
C GLY A 351 7.24 7.58 10.26
N LEU A 352 8.33 6.95 9.81
CA LEU A 352 9.72 7.28 10.15
C LEU A 352 10.24 8.41 9.27
N LYS A 353 9.49 9.52 9.18
CA LYS A 353 10.01 10.75 8.58
C LYS A 353 11.18 11.22 9.44
N ARG A 354 12.40 10.82 9.06
CA ARG A 354 13.62 11.36 9.64
C ARG A 354 13.70 12.85 9.31
N GLU A 355 14.08 13.65 10.30
CA GLU A 355 14.35 15.07 10.09
C GLU A 355 15.43 15.23 9.02
N GLU A 356 15.46 16.36 8.32
CA GLU A 356 16.39 16.59 7.21
C GLU A 356 17.87 16.44 7.62
N GLY A 357 18.19 16.74 8.89
CA GLY A 357 19.52 16.54 9.48
C GLY A 357 19.91 15.07 9.71
N ASP A 358 18.94 14.16 9.79
CA ASP A 358 19.15 12.78 10.22
C ASP A 358 19.07 11.77 9.07
N ARG A 359 18.87 12.23 7.83
CA ARG A 359 18.70 11.35 6.66
C ARG A 359 19.98 10.58 6.31
N GLU A 360 21.12 11.26 6.37
CA GLU A 360 22.43 10.65 6.10
C GLU A 360 22.76 9.59 7.15
N GLU A 361 22.68 9.96 8.43
CA GLU A 361 22.91 9.06 9.56
C GLU A 361 21.94 7.87 9.52
N GLY A 362 20.67 8.15 9.22
CA GLY A 362 19.65 7.13 9.06
C GLY A 362 19.98 6.09 7.99
N ASP A 363 20.47 6.52 6.82
CA ASP A 363 20.88 5.59 5.77
C ASP A 363 22.05 4.70 6.22
N TRP A 364 23.00 5.24 6.97
CA TRP A 364 24.10 4.45 7.54
C TRP A 364 23.64 3.47 8.63
N LEU A 365 22.68 3.86 9.46
CA LEU A 365 22.06 2.96 10.44
C LEU A 365 21.30 1.82 9.75
N ASP A 366 20.58 2.12 8.67
CA ASP A 366 19.90 1.09 7.88
C ASP A 366 20.93 0.18 7.17
N TYR A 367 22.02 0.77 6.66
CA TYR A 367 23.12 0.05 6.03
C TYR A 367 23.83 -0.93 6.97
N ASP A 368 23.92 -0.63 8.26
CA ASP A 368 24.53 -1.50 9.27
C ASP A 368 23.92 -2.92 9.28
N SER A 369 22.62 -3.02 9.00
CA SER A 369 21.94 -4.32 8.84
C SER A 369 22.44 -5.10 7.62
N ILE A 370 22.70 -4.40 6.50
CA ILE A 370 23.29 -5.00 5.29
C ILE A 370 24.73 -5.43 5.56
N TYR A 371 25.51 -4.58 6.24
CA TYR A 371 26.89 -4.87 6.64
C TYR A 371 26.95 -6.15 7.48
N HIS A 372 26.14 -6.25 8.53
CA HIS A 372 26.08 -7.43 9.38
C HIS A 372 25.61 -8.68 8.64
N TYR A 373 24.67 -8.54 7.71
CA TYR A 373 24.24 -9.64 6.85
C TYR A 373 25.39 -10.13 5.96
N LEU A 374 26.16 -9.21 5.37
CA LEU A 374 27.35 -9.53 4.58
C LEU A 374 28.50 -10.08 5.44
N GLU A 375 28.56 -9.77 6.74
CA GLU A 375 29.61 -10.27 7.64
C GLU A 375 29.40 -11.68 8.17
N VAL A 376 28.22 -12.31 7.96
CA VAL A 376 27.88 -13.65 8.50
C VAL A 376 29.08 -14.58 8.36
N ARG A 377 29.62 -14.99 9.52
CA ARG A 377 30.91 -15.68 9.62
C ARG A 377 30.71 -17.17 9.39
N ASP A 378 31.66 -17.77 8.68
CA ASP A 378 31.80 -19.23 8.63
C ASP A 378 32.08 -19.77 10.04
N GLU A 379 31.06 -20.33 10.70
CA GLU A 379 31.29 -21.12 11.93
C GLU A 379 31.89 -22.51 11.65
N ALA A 380 32.38 -22.75 10.43
CA ALA A 380 32.93 -24.04 9.99
C ALA A 380 34.44 -24.00 9.73
N ALA A 381 35.24 -23.28 10.53
CA ALA A 381 36.70 -23.36 10.40
C ALA A 381 37.51 -23.02 11.66
N VAL A 382 37.09 -23.41 12.87
CA VAL A 382 38.03 -23.49 14.01
C VAL A 382 37.78 -24.75 14.83
N SER A 383 38.33 -25.85 14.33
CA SER A 383 38.75 -26.96 15.18
C SER A 383 40.13 -26.61 15.75
N ASP A 384 40.21 -26.67 17.09
CA ASP A 384 41.40 -26.92 17.90
C ASP A 384 41.99 -25.72 18.68
N GLY A 385 41.63 -25.68 19.98
CA GLY A 385 42.61 -25.59 21.06
C GLY A 385 43.04 -24.21 21.54
N GLY A 386 42.50 -23.79 22.69
CA GLY A 386 43.20 -22.84 23.57
C GLY A 386 42.31 -21.83 24.27
N SER A 387 41.82 -22.20 25.46
CA SER A 387 41.33 -21.28 26.47
C SER A 387 42.41 -20.29 26.90
N GLU A 388 42.11 -18.99 26.91
CA GLU A 388 42.26 -18.09 28.07
C GLU A 388 41.80 -16.66 27.74
N GLU A 389 40.73 -16.27 28.42
CA GLU A 389 40.39 -14.94 28.98
C GLU A 389 40.84 -13.65 28.27
N GLY A 390 39.85 -12.91 27.77
CA GLY A 390 39.91 -11.48 27.52
C GLY A 390 38.50 -10.89 27.58
N ASP A 391 38.19 -10.23 28.70
CA ASP A 391 36.93 -9.56 29.03
C ASP A 391 36.43 -8.63 27.90
N PHE A 392 35.17 -8.78 27.49
CA PHE A 392 34.33 -7.65 27.08
C PHE A 392 32.85 -7.96 27.39
N GLU A 393 32.35 -7.22 28.36
CA GLU A 393 31.00 -7.16 28.89
C GLU A 393 30.07 -6.44 27.89
N ILE A 394 29.18 -7.16 27.21
CA ILE A 394 27.84 -6.67 26.79
C ILE A 394 26.87 -7.85 26.85
N ASP A 395 26.40 -8.16 28.05
CA ASP A 395 25.29 -9.09 28.27
C ASP A 395 24.25 -8.41 29.18
N VAL A 396 23.43 -7.51 28.60
CA VAL A 396 22.21 -6.96 29.24
C VAL A 396 21.08 -6.66 28.22
N VAL A 397 21.35 -6.48 26.91
CA VAL A 397 20.37 -5.80 26.03
C VAL A 397 19.40 -6.71 25.25
N LEU A 398 19.70 -7.99 25.02
CA LEU A 398 18.85 -8.85 24.16
C LEU A 398 18.07 -9.96 24.89
N GLY A 399 18.41 -10.27 26.14
CA GLY A 399 17.77 -11.36 26.92
C GLY A 399 16.45 -11.02 27.61
N GLU A 400 16.21 -9.75 27.98
CA GLU A 400 15.02 -9.36 28.76
C GLU A 400 13.94 -8.61 27.95
N ARG A 401 14.24 -8.09 26.75
CA ARG A 401 13.25 -7.40 25.91
C ARG A 401 12.41 -8.31 25.01
N LEU A 402 12.85 -9.55 24.76
CA LEU A 402 12.08 -10.56 24.00
C LEU A 402 11.06 -11.34 24.86
N ARG A 403 11.00 -11.11 26.19
CA ARG A 403 10.00 -11.73 27.08
C ARG A 403 8.76 -10.87 27.38
N LEU A 404 8.69 -9.64 26.85
CA LEU A 404 7.56 -8.73 27.07
C LEU A 404 6.72 -8.41 25.81
N TRP A 405 7.00 -9.02 24.66
CA TRP A 405 6.21 -8.82 23.42
C TRP A 405 5.44 -10.05 22.93
N ASN A 406 5.43 -11.14 23.71
CA ASN A 406 4.64 -12.34 23.42
C ASN A 406 3.77 -12.68 24.65
N LEU A 407 2.70 -11.92 24.87
CA LEU A 407 1.47 -12.30 25.60
C LEU A 407 0.63 -11.04 25.88
N HIS A 408 -0.19 -10.63 24.90
CA HIS A 408 -1.51 -9.98 25.04
C HIS A 408 -1.82 -9.10 23.84
N THR A 409 -2.63 -9.60 22.90
CA THR A 409 -3.72 -8.87 22.23
C THR A 409 -4.50 -9.82 21.32
N TRP A 410 -5.14 -10.80 21.96
CA TRP A 410 -6.40 -11.39 21.50
C TRP A 410 -7.33 -11.38 22.71
N LYS A 411 -8.13 -10.33 22.80
CA LYS A 411 -9.50 -10.30 23.34
C LYS A 411 -10.15 -9.01 22.90
#